data_AF-A0A5C5V710-F1
#
_entry.id   AF-A0A5C5V710-F1
#
_cell.length_a   1.000
_cell.length_b   1.000
_cell.length_c   1.000
_cell.angle_alpha   90.00
_cell.angle_beta   90.00
_cell.angle_gamma   90.00
#
_symmetry.space_group_name_H-M   'P 1'
#
loop_
_entity.id
_entity.type
_entity.pdbx_description
1 polymer ?
#
loop_
_entity_poly.entity_id
_entity_poly.type
_entity_poly.pdbx_seq_one_letter_code
_entity_poly.pdbx_strand_id
1 'polypeptide(L)'
;MNAIAWITNCFSKRDRATTLYKRGMAKAKLKNHQGAIDDYTSALKAPDGPASLRGMILYNRGIVYVAAGMAKNGADDLNAVLSMDEIQADVKAAAKRKLAKIQSRTGKRNA
;
A
#
# COMPACT_ATOMS: atom_id res chain seq x y z
N MET A 1 -8.92 6.49 -34.37
CA MET A 1 -8.37 6.28 -33.01
C MET A 1 -6.88 5.98 -33.17
N ASN A 2 -6.01 6.76 -32.54
CA ASN A 2 -4.56 6.71 -32.80
C ASN A 2 -3.89 5.76 -31.79
N ALA A 3 -3.40 4.60 -32.23
CA ALA A 3 -2.82 3.57 -31.35
C ALA A 3 -1.65 4.08 -30.51
N ILE A 4 -0.87 5.02 -31.05
CA ILE A 4 0.25 5.68 -30.34
C ILE A 4 -0.25 6.53 -29.16
N ALA A 5 -1.37 7.23 -29.30
CA ALA A 5 -1.97 8.01 -28.22
C ALA A 5 -2.54 7.11 -27.12
N TRP A 6 -3.08 5.93 -27.47
CA TRP A 6 -3.55 4.95 -26.50
C TRP A 6 -2.40 4.29 -25.74
N ILE A 7 -1.33 3.90 -26.44
CA ILE A 7 -0.10 3.32 -25.83
C ILE A 7 0.55 4.36 -24.90
N THR A 8 0.81 5.57 -25.38
CA THR A 8 1.44 6.63 -24.55
C THR A 8 0.59 7.03 -23.34
N ASN A 9 -0.74 7.09 -23.48
CA ASN A 9 -1.65 7.38 -22.38
C ASN A 9 -1.73 6.23 -21.35
N CYS A 10 -1.68 4.97 -21.81
CA CYS A 10 -1.68 3.80 -20.92
C CYS A 10 -0.37 3.67 -20.13
N PHE A 11 0.77 3.92 -20.78
CA PHE A 11 2.10 3.97 -20.12
C PHE A 11 2.20 5.15 -19.12
N SER A 12 1.81 6.36 -19.54
CA SER A 12 1.81 7.57 -18.71
C SER A 12 1.00 7.46 -17.41
N LYS A 13 -0.18 6.83 -17.47
CA LYS A 13 -1.05 6.69 -16.29
C LYS A 13 -0.57 5.62 -15.32
N ARG A 14 -0.02 4.50 -15.81
CA ARG A 14 0.68 3.49 -14.98
C ARG A 14 1.90 4.06 -14.26
N ASP A 15 2.57 5.01 -14.90
CA ASP A 15 3.73 5.68 -14.30
C ASP A 15 3.34 6.53 -13.10
N ARG A 16 2.15 7.13 -13.07
CA ARG A 16 1.73 7.97 -11.93
C ARG A 16 1.60 7.18 -10.63
N ALA A 17 0.88 6.06 -10.65
CA ALA A 17 0.70 5.21 -9.46
C ALA A 17 2.06 4.67 -8.96
N THR A 18 2.89 4.22 -9.91
CA THR A 18 4.23 3.68 -9.62
C THR A 18 5.17 4.75 -9.06
N THR A 19 5.14 5.96 -9.62
CA THR A 19 5.96 7.09 -9.16
C THR A 19 5.57 7.52 -7.75
N LEU A 20 4.26 7.65 -7.49
CA LEU A 20 3.75 7.96 -6.15
C LEU A 20 4.11 6.86 -5.15
N TYR A 21 3.99 5.59 -5.52
CA TYR A 21 4.42 4.47 -4.70
C TYR A 21 5.92 4.56 -4.35
N LYS A 22 6.80 4.73 -5.34
CA LYS A 22 8.25 4.87 -5.13
C LYS A 22 8.59 6.08 -4.26
N ARG A 23 7.92 7.22 -4.45
CA ARG A 23 8.08 8.42 -3.63
C ARG A 23 7.64 8.18 -2.19
N GLY A 24 6.50 7.52 -2.00
CA GLY A 24 6.01 7.11 -0.68
C GLY A 24 7.00 6.20 0.05
N MET A 25 7.61 5.25 -0.66
CA MET A 25 8.67 4.39 -0.09
C MET A 25 9.88 5.21 0.37
N ALA A 26 10.34 6.16 -0.44
CA ALA A 26 11.46 7.02 -0.08
C ALA A 26 11.13 7.85 1.18
N LYS A 27 9.95 8.47 1.24
CA LYS A 27 9.49 9.22 2.42
C LYS A 27 9.35 8.33 3.66
N ALA A 28 8.86 7.09 3.50
CA ALA A 28 8.77 6.13 4.60
C ALA A 28 10.15 5.78 5.17
N LYS A 29 11.16 5.59 4.31
CA LYS A 29 12.56 5.38 4.73
C LYS A 29 13.12 6.58 5.48
N LEU A 30 12.72 7.80 5.09
CA LEU A 30 13.07 9.05 5.78
C LEU A 30 12.25 9.30 7.06
N LYS A 31 11.44 8.33 7.51
CA LYS A 31 10.50 8.46 8.64
C LYS A 31 9.46 9.59 8.49
N ASN A 32 9.31 10.14 7.28
CA ASN A 32 8.21 11.04 6.96
C ASN A 32 6.94 10.20 6.72
N HIS A 33 6.32 9.78 7.83
CA HIS A 33 5.18 8.87 7.80
C HIS A 33 3.96 9.49 7.12
N GLN A 34 3.63 10.74 7.45
CA GLN A 34 2.48 11.43 6.86
C GLN A 34 2.65 11.60 5.35
N GLY A 35 3.80 12.11 4.90
CA GLY A 35 4.05 12.29 3.48
C GLY A 35 4.09 10.98 2.70
N ALA A 36 4.49 9.87 3.33
CA ALA A 36 4.41 8.54 2.72
C ALA A 36 2.96 8.05 2.61
N ILE A 37 2.14 8.25 3.66
CA ILE A 37 0.71 7.91 3.66
C ILE A 37 -0.02 8.69 2.55
N ASP A 38 0.26 9.98 2.40
CA ASP A 38 -0.37 10.83 1.38
C ASP A 38 -0.05 10.34 -0.04
N ASP A 39 1.22 9.96 -0.27
CA ASP A 39 1.69 9.42 -1.54
C ASP A 39 1.05 8.08 -1.87
N TYR A 40 1.04 7.15 -0.91
CA TYR A 40 0.38 5.85 -1.08
C TYR A 40 -1.13 5.99 -1.30
N THR A 41 -1.78 6.89 -0.57
CA THR A 41 -3.21 7.17 -0.74
C THR A 41 -3.51 7.74 -2.13
N SER A 42 -2.64 8.64 -2.61
CA SER A 42 -2.75 9.17 -3.97
C SER A 42 -2.49 8.08 -5.03
N ALA A 43 -1.55 7.17 -4.78
CA ALA A 43 -1.26 6.05 -5.66
C ALA A 43 -2.45 5.08 -5.77
N LEU A 44 -3.17 4.82 -4.66
CA LEU A 44 -4.35 3.95 -4.63
C LEU A 44 -5.58 4.54 -5.33
N LYS A 45 -5.63 5.86 -5.50
CA LYS A 45 -6.67 6.57 -6.25
C LYS A 45 -6.40 6.61 -7.75
N ALA A 46 -5.22 6.19 -8.20
CA ALA A 46 -4.92 6.15 -9.62
C ALA A 46 -5.73 5.02 -10.29
N PRO A 47 -6.50 5.31 -11.36
CA PRO A 47 -7.49 4.39 -11.91
C PRO A 47 -6.89 3.16 -12.61
N ASP A 48 -5.64 3.24 -13.11
CA ASP A 48 -5.08 2.26 -14.06
C ASP A 48 -3.82 1.52 -13.53
N GLY A 49 -3.68 1.39 -12.20
CA GLY A 49 -2.57 0.65 -11.59
C GLY A 49 -2.81 -0.88 -11.63
N PRO A 50 -1.78 -1.72 -11.86
CA PRO A 50 -1.95 -3.17 -11.80
C PRO A 50 -2.36 -3.63 -10.40
N ALA A 51 -3.19 -4.67 -10.30
CA ALA A 51 -3.70 -5.19 -9.03
C ALA A 51 -2.57 -5.57 -8.05
N SER A 52 -1.47 -6.11 -8.58
CA SER A 52 -0.26 -6.42 -7.82
C SER A 52 0.37 -5.17 -7.17
N LEU A 53 0.40 -4.03 -7.86
CA LEU A 53 0.88 -2.77 -7.31
C LEU A 53 -0.05 -2.25 -6.21
N ARG A 54 -1.36 -2.35 -6.39
CA ARG A 54 -2.35 -1.99 -5.35
C ARG A 54 -2.09 -2.75 -4.06
N GLY A 55 -1.84 -4.05 -4.15
CA GLY A 55 -1.44 -4.90 -3.02
C GLY A 55 -0.19 -4.43 -2.29
N MET A 56 0.88 -4.15 -3.04
CA MET A 56 2.13 -3.64 -2.47
C MET A 56 1.96 -2.27 -1.81
N ILE A 57 1.17 -1.37 -2.41
CA ILE A 57 0.88 -0.05 -1.84
C ILE A 57 0.13 -0.20 -0.51
N LEU A 58 -0.94 -1.02 -0.46
CA LEU A 58 -1.71 -1.26 0.75
C LEU A 58 -0.82 -1.85 1.86
N TYR A 59 -0.02 -2.87 1.54
CA TYR A 59 0.90 -3.46 2.51
C TYR A 59 1.89 -2.44 3.10
N ASN A 60 2.54 -1.64 2.25
CA ASN A 60 3.50 -0.64 2.69
C ASN A 60 2.84 0.50 3.47
N ARG A 61 1.68 0.98 3.03
CA ARG A 61 0.91 2.00 3.75
C ARG A 61 0.46 1.47 5.12
N GLY A 62 0.03 0.21 5.19
CA GLY A 62 -0.32 -0.44 6.44
C GLY A 62 0.83 -0.48 7.44
N ILE A 63 2.06 -0.79 6.98
CA ILE A 63 3.25 -0.72 7.82
C ILE A 63 3.53 0.71 8.30
N VAL A 64 3.41 1.70 7.41
CA VAL A 64 3.65 3.11 7.77
C VAL A 64 2.61 3.60 8.77
N TYR A 65 1.33 3.24 8.62
CA TYR A 65 0.30 3.55 9.61
C TYR A 65 0.64 2.99 10.99
N VAL A 66 1.11 1.74 11.07
CA VAL A 66 1.55 1.15 12.34
C VAL A 66 2.75 1.92 12.92
N ALA A 67 3.70 2.33 12.08
CA ALA A 67 4.85 3.13 12.51
C ALA A 67 4.44 4.53 13.02
N ALA A 68 3.39 5.11 12.44
CA ALA A 68 2.79 6.38 12.85
C ALA A 68 1.86 6.27 14.08
N GLY A 69 1.74 5.09 14.70
CA GLY A 69 0.84 4.84 15.84
C GLY A 69 -0.62 4.58 15.46
N MET A 70 -0.96 4.60 14.18
CA MET A 70 -2.31 4.38 13.64
C MET A 70 -2.55 2.88 13.38
N ALA A 71 -2.43 2.06 14.42
CA ALA A 71 -2.43 0.60 14.29
C ALA A 71 -3.73 0.04 13.67
N LYS A 72 -4.88 0.69 13.91
CA LYS A 72 -6.17 0.30 13.30
C LYS A 72 -6.15 0.48 11.78
N ASN A 73 -5.81 1.66 11.29
CA ASN A 73 -5.66 1.94 9.85
C ASN A 73 -4.65 0.98 9.19
N GLY A 74 -3.57 0.66 9.92
CA GLY A 74 -2.60 -0.32 9.47
C GLY A 74 -3.18 -1.73 9.32
N ALA A 75 -3.99 -2.18 10.28
CA ALA A 75 -4.68 -3.46 10.22
C ALA A 75 -5.71 -3.51 9.09
N ASP A 76 -6.45 -2.42 8.87
CA ASP A 76 -7.44 -2.31 7.80
C ASP A 76 -6.78 -2.48 6.41
N ASP A 77 -5.66 -1.80 6.18
CA ASP A 77 -4.89 -1.93 4.94
C ASP A 77 -4.35 -3.36 4.74
N LEU A 78 -3.89 -4.02 5.81
CA LEU A 78 -3.39 -5.39 5.74
C LEU A 78 -4.52 -6.40 5.48
N ASN A 79 -5.70 -6.18 6.05
CA ASN A 79 -6.88 -7.00 5.76
C ASN A 79 -7.31 -6.84 4.30
N ALA A 80 -7.27 -5.62 3.76
CA ALA A 80 -7.56 -5.37 2.35
C ALA A 80 -6.63 -6.18 1.42
N VAL A 81 -5.34 -6.31 1.77
CA VAL A 81 -4.40 -7.17 1.01
C VAL A 81 -4.81 -8.65 1.04
N LEU A 82 -5.31 -9.14 2.18
CA LEU A 82 -5.72 -10.55 2.33
C LEU A 82 -6.99 -10.85 1.53
N SER A 83 -7.87 -9.87 1.34
CA SER A 83 -9.12 -9.99 0.57
C SER A 83 -8.94 -9.90 -0.96
N MET A 84 -7.73 -9.64 -1.46
CA MET A 84 -7.49 -9.54 -2.91
C MET A 84 -7.17 -10.91 -3.51
N ASP A 85 -7.83 -11.29 -4.60
CA ASP A 85 -7.68 -12.62 -5.20
C ASP A 85 -6.30 -12.82 -5.85
N GLU A 86 -5.92 -11.94 -6.78
CA GLU A 86 -4.68 -12.00 -7.57
C GLU A 86 -3.51 -11.21 -6.96
N ILE A 87 -3.08 -11.54 -5.74
CA ILE A 87 -1.81 -11.04 -5.18
C ILE A 87 -0.86 -12.20 -4.92
N GLN A 88 0.43 -11.94 -5.14
CA GLN A 88 1.53 -12.83 -4.79
C GLN A 88 1.42 -13.35 -3.33
N ALA A 89 1.59 -14.66 -3.17
CA ALA A 89 1.35 -15.35 -1.90
C ALA A 89 2.27 -14.86 -0.76
N ASP A 90 3.48 -14.41 -1.10
CA ASP A 90 4.46 -13.83 -0.19
C ASP A 90 3.96 -12.55 0.49
N VAL A 91 3.31 -11.65 -0.27
CA VAL A 91 2.74 -10.40 0.23
C VAL A 91 1.58 -10.70 1.18
N LYS A 92 0.69 -11.64 0.83
CA LYS A 92 -0.38 -12.10 1.73
C LYS A 92 0.17 -12.70 3.02
N ALA A 93 1.19 -13.56 2.91
CA ALA A 93 1.84 -14.16 4.07
C ALA A 93 2.50 -13.10 4.97
N ALA A 94 3.17 -12.10 4.37
CA ALA A 94 3.77 -10.99 5.09
C ALA A 94 2.71 -10.12 5.79
N ALA A 95 1.58 -9.87 5.12
CA ALA A 95 0.45 -9.13 5.69
C ALA A 95 -0.15 -9.86 6.90
N LYS A 96 -0.41 -11.17 6.78
CA LYS A 96 -0.92 -12.01 7.87
C LYS A 96 -0.01 -11.99 9.10
N ARG A 97 1.31 -12.14 8.90
CA ARG A 97 2.30 -12.06 10.00
C ARG A 97 2.28 -10.69 10.69
N LYS A 98 2.20 -9.61 9.91
CA LYS A 98 2.17 -8.25 10.45
C LYS A 98 0.88 -7.99 11.25
N LEU A 99 -0.25 -8.46 10.75
CA LEU A 99 -1.55 -8.33 11.40
C LEU A 99 -1.60 -9.05 12.76
N ALA A 100 -1.10 -10.29 12.84
CA ALA A 100 -0.99 -11.03 14.10
C ALA A 100 -0.14 -10.27 15.14
N LYS A 101 0.93 -9.60 14.69
CA LYS A 101 1.78 -8.78 15.57
C LYS A 101 1.07 -7.51 16.05
N ILE A 102 0.16 -6.93 15.26
CA ILE A 102 -0.68 -5.81 15.69
C ILE A 102 -1.66 -6.29 16.75
N GLN A 103 -2.39 -7.39 16.48
CA GLN A 103 -3.42 -7.94 17.38
C GLN A 103 -2.84 -8.34 18.76
N SER A 104 -1.71 -9.04 18.78
CA SER A 104 -1.02 -9.41 20.03
C SER A 104 -0.57 -8.21 20.87
N ARG A 105 -0.21 -7.10 20.23
CA ARG A 105 0.14 -5.85 20.93
C ARG A 105 -1.10 -5.14 21.49
N THR A 106 -2.19 -5.14 20.74
CA THR A 106 -3.46 -4.55 21.19
C THR A 106 -4.06 -5.35 22.35
N GLY A 107 -4.03 -6.69 22.28
CA GLY A 107 -4.52 -7.55 23.37
C GLY A 107 -3.76 -7.35 24.68
N LYS A 108 -2.42 -7.20 24.63
CA LYS A 108 -1.60 -6.88 25.81
C LYS A 108 -1.81 -5.48 26.37
N ARG A 109 -2.33 -4.55 25.56
CA ARG A 109 -2.54 -3.15 25.96
C ARG A 109 -3.92 -2.92 26.61
N ASN A 110 -4.82 -3.88 26.43
CA ASN A 110 -6.19 -3.86 26.94
C ASN A 110 -6.41 -4.85 28.10
N ALA A 111 -5.36 -5.56 28.54
CA ALA A 111 -5.35 -6.47 29.68
C ALA A 111 -4.55 -5.83 30.81
#